data_AF-A0A485M5W6-F1
#
_entry.id   AF-A0A485M5W6-F1
#
_cell.length_a   1.000
_cell.length_b   1.000
_cell.length_c   1.000
_cell.angle_alpha   90.00
_cell.angle_beta   90.00
_cell.angle_gamma   90.00
#
_symmetry.space_group_name_H-M   'P 1'
#
loop_
_entity.id
_entity.type
_entity.pdbx_description
1 polymer ?
#
loop_
_entity_poly.entity_id
_entity_poly.type
_entity_poly.pdbx_seq_one_letter_code
_entity_poly.pdbx_strand_id
1 'polypeptide(L)'
;MGKRVSLAHQVQIHGPARVGDDSFVGMQTLVFKSSVGKNCVVEPGCILMGVSVPDGRYVPAGTVLKKQDDADNLPAITDDYPLKDLNKGVVHVNTALADGYNKSGPK
;
A
#
# COMPACT_ATOMS: atom_id res chain seq x y z
N MET A 1 8.55 -5.53 4.95
CA MET A 1 7.49 -4.50 5.06
C MET A 1 8.01 -3.37 5.94
N GLY A 2 7.61 -2.13 5.66
CA GLY A 2 7.87 -0.97 6.51
C GLY A 2 6.95 -0.91 7.74
N LYS A 3 7.07 0.19 8.50
CA LYS A 3 6.20 0.51 9.64
C LYS A 3 4.92 1.19 9.17
N ARG A 4 3.81 0.97 9.88
CA ARG A 4 2.50 1.58 9.59
C ARG A 4 2.05 1.35 8.14
N VAL A 5 2.36 0.16 7.61
CA VAL A 5 1.90 -0.29 6.30
C VAL A 5 0.57 -1.02 6.47
N SER A 6 -0.40 -0.68 5.62
CA SER A 6 -1.66 -1.41 5.54
C SER A 6 -1.68 -2.29 4.30
N LEU A 7 -1.77 -3.61 4.49
CA LEU A 7 -2.07 -4.56 3.43
C LEU A 7 -3.55 -4.88 3.52
N ALA A 8 -4.35 -4.31 2.61
CA ALA A 8 -5.80 -4.48 2.65
C ALA A 8 -6.22 -5.92 2.27
N HIS A 9 -7.53 -6.16 2.29
CA HIS A 9 -8.10 -7.49 2.05
C HIS A 9 -7.61 -8.08 0.71
N GLN A 10 -7.17 -9.34 0.74
CA GLN A 10 -6.73 -10.10 -0.44
C GLN A 10 -5.50 -9.52 -1.17
N VAL A 11 -4.67 -8.72 -0.51
CA VAL A 11 -3.35 -8.31 -1.03
C VAL A 11 -2.36 -9.48 -1.05
N GLN A 12 -1.55 -9.55 -2.10
CA GLN A 12 -0.44 -10.49 -2.23
C GLN A 12 0.88 -9.73 -2.43
N ILE A 13 1.85 -9.97 -1.55
CA ILE A 13 3.21 -9.45 -1.70
C ILE A 13 4.15 -10.64 -1.95
N HIS A 14 4.82 -10.66 -3.10
CA HIS A 14 5.71 -11.75 -3.49
C HIS A 14 7.12 -11.25 -3.82
N GLY A 15 8.11 -11.87 -3.18
CA GLY A 15 9.50 -11.42 -3.17
C GLY A 15 10.26 -11.58 -4.51
N PRO A 16 11.38 -10.85 -4.69
CA PRO A 16 11.88 -9.76 -3.82
C PRO A 16 10.95 -8.54 -3.89
N ALA A 17 10.44 -8.08 -2.74
CA ALA A 17 9.50 -6.99 -2.68
C ALA A 17 9.66 -6.17 -1.39
N ARG A 18 9.40 -4.87 -1.50
CA ARG A 18 9.43 -3.92 -0.37
C ARG A 18 8.23 -2.98 -0.46
N VAL A 19 7.63 -2.68 0.69
CA VAL A 19 6.66 -1.58 0.84
C VAL A 19 7.18 -0.67 1.92
N GLY A 20 7.35 0.62 1.62
CA GLY A 20 7.87 1.64 2.51
C GLY A 20 6.88 2.04 3.59
N ASP A 21 7.39 2.75 4.59
CA ASP A 21 6.59 3.19 5.75
C ASP A 21 5.40 4.06 5.32
N ASP A 22 4.33 4.00 6.10
CA ASP A 22 3.13 4.83 5.91
C ASP A 22 2.39 4.62 4.58
N SER A 23 2.68 3.54 3.86
CA SER A 23 2.02 3.21 2.59
C SER A 23 0.80 2.31 2.77
N PHE A 24 -0.23 2.53 1.94
CA PHE A 24 -1.42 1.71 1.83
C PHE A 24 -1.38 0.88 0.54
N VAL A 25 -1.63 -0.43 0.66
CA VAL A 25 -1.80 -1.33 -0.48
C VAL A 25 -3.26 -1.79 -0.51
N GLY A 26 -3.96 -1.34 -1.54
CA GLY A 26 -5.39 -1.55 -1.74
C GLY A 26 -5.78 -3.00 -2.00
N MET A 27 -7.06 -3.29 -1.80
CA MET A 27 -7.59 -4.65 -1.84
C MET A 27 -7.29 -5.31 -3.18
N GLN A 28 -7.08 -6.63 -3.17
CA GLN A 28 -6.85 -7.44 -4.38
C GLN A 28 -5.62 -7.02 -5.21
N THR A 29 -4.66 -6.32 -4.60
CA THR A 29 -3.41 -5.94 -5.28
C THR A 29 -2.35 -7.04 -5.22
N LEU A 30 -1.61 -7.22 -6.32
CA LEU A 30 -0.37 -8.00 -6.37
C LEU A 30 0.85 -7.07 -6.46
N VAL A 31 1.82 -7.24 -5.56
CA VAL A 31 3.16 -6.63 -5.66
C VAL A 31 4.18 -7.74 -5.83
N PHE A 32 4.79 -7.85 -7.01
CA PHE A 32 5.73 -8.91 -7.35
C PHE A 32 7.02 -8.34 -7.95
N LYS A 33 8.19 -8.75 -7.43
CA LYS A 33 9.50 -8.23 -7.89
C LYS A 33 9.57 -6.69 -7.91
N SER A 34 8.87 -6.03 -6.97
CA SER A 34 8.62 -4.58 -7.02
C SER A 34 8.86 -3.92 -5.67
N SER A 35 9.19 -2.64 -5.71
CA SER A 35 9.28 -1.81 -4.51
C SER A 35 8.22 -0.70 -4.54
N VAL A 36 7.58 -0.47 -3.40
CA VAL A 36 6.71 0.67 -3.16
C VAL A 36 7.40 1.58 -2.15
N GLY A 37 7.49 2.87 -2.48
CA GLY A 37 8.03 3.91 -1.62
C GLY A 37 7.27 4.11 -0.32
N LYS A 38 7.68 5.15 0.41
CA LYS A 38 7.00 5.63 1.62
C LYS A 38 5.84 6.55 1.26
N ASN A 39 4.83 6.61 2.13
CA ASN A 39 3.65 7.47 1.96
C ASN A 39 2.96 7.27 0.60
N CYS A 40 2.91 6.04 0.09
CA CYS A 40 2.26 5.71 -1.18
C CYS A 40 0.83 5.20 -0.95
N VAL A 41 -0.01 5.35 -1.96
CA VAL A 41 -1.33 4.70 -2.02
C VAL A 41 -1.42 3.88 -3.29
N VAL A 42 -1.44 2.56 -3.16
CA VAL A 42 -1.79 1.67 -4.28
C VAL A 42 -3.29 1.42 -4.17
N GLU A 43 -4.07 1.93 -5.13
CA GLU A 43 -5.52 1.74 -5.12
C GLU A 43 -5.91 0.28 -5.43
N PRO A 44 -7.17 -0.13 -5.19
CA PRO A 44 -7.58 -1.53 -5.33
C PRO A 44 -7.33 -2.12 -6.73
N GLY A 45 -7.08 -3.43 -6.77
CA GLY A 45 -6.99 -4.21 -8.01
C GLY A 45 -5.71 -3.99 -8.83
N CYS A 46 -4.70 -3.30 -8.31
CA CYS A 46 -3.45 -3.06 -9.03
C CYS A 46 -2.56 -4.33 -9.15
N ILE A 47 -1.74 -4.37 -10.19
CA ILE A 47 -0.65 -5.34 -10.35
C ILE A 47 0.64 -4.56 -10.57
N LEU A 48 1.58 -4.66 -9.64
CA LEU A 48 2.92 -4.08 -9.75
C LEU A 48 3.94 -5.20 -10.02
N MET A 49 4.63 -5.15 -11.16
CA MET A 49 5.58 -6.20 -11.55
C MET A 49 6.89 -5.61 -12.08
N GLY A 50 7.99 -5.85 -11.37
CA GLY A 50 9.32 -5.45 -11.83
C GLY A 50 9.59 -3.94 -11.78
N VAL A 51 8.86 -3.17 -10.96
CA VAL A 51 8.92 -1.71 -10.93
C VAL A 51 9.20 -1.17 -9.51
N SER A 52 9.70 0.06 -9.44
CA SER A 52 9.88 0.80 -8.19
C SER A 52 9.00 2.05 -8.20
N VAL A 53 7.97 2.06 -7.36
CA VAL A 53 7.08 3.22 -7.18
C VAL A 53 7.78 4.23 -6.25
N PRO A 54 8.00 5.49 -6.68
CA PRO A 54 8.62 6.51 -5.85
C PRO A 54 7.79 6.86 -4.62
N ASP A 55 8.44 7.46 -3.61
CA ASP A 55 7.77 7.98 -2.42
C ASP A 55 6.67 9.01 -2.78
N GLY A 56 5.58 9.01 -2.02
CA GLY A 56 4.51 10.02 -2.15
C GLY A 56 3.69 9.92 -3.45
N ARG A 57 3.70 8.77 -4.13
CA ARG A 57 2.90 8.52 -5.34
C ARG A 57 1.66 7.69 -5.03
N TYR A 58 0.63 7.83 -5.86
CA TYR A 58 -0.47 6.88 -5.90
C TYR A 58 -0.54 6.14 -7.24
N VAL A 59 -0.98 4.89 -7.17
CA VAL A 59 -1.25 4.03 -8.33
C VAL A 59 -2.76 3.95 -8.50
N PRO A 60 -3.33 4.42 -9.62
CA PRO A 60 -4.78 4.39 -9.84
C PRO A 60 -5.35 2.97 -9.85
N ALA A 61 -6.60 2.80 -9.43
CA ALA A 61 -7.26 1.50 -9.32
C ALA A 61 -7.19 0.69 -10.62
N GLY A 62 -6.95 -0.62 -10.50
CA GLY A 62 -6.87 -1.55 -11.63
C GLY A 62 -5.62 -1.42 -12.51
N THR A 63 -4.66 -0.54 -12.17
CA THR A 63 -3.44 -0.35 -12.96
C THR A 63 -2.58 -1.61 -12.98
N VAL A 64 -2.10 -1.98 -14.17
CA VAL A 64 -1.07 -3.01 -14.36
C VAL A 64 0.25 -2.33 -14.69
N LEU A 65 1.08 -2.09 -13.67
CA LEU A 65 2.32 -1.33 -13.76
C LEU A 65 3.52 -2.26 -13.96
N LYS A 66 4.10 -2.24 -15.15
CA LYS A 66 5.20 -3.15 -15.57
C LYS A 66 6.43 -2.47 -16.16
N LYS A 67 6.37 -1.15 -16.39
CA LYS A 67 7.48 -0.36 -16.93
C LYS A 67 7.91 0.67 -15.90
N GLN A 68 9.22 0.84 -15.75
CA GLN A 68 9.76 1.79 -14.78
C GLN A 68 9.39 3.24 -15.14
N ASP A 69 9.43 3.61 -16.43
CA ASP A 69 9.04 4.94 -16.88
C ASP A 69 7.59 5.29 -16.50
N ASP A 70 6.66 4.32 -16.56
CA ASP A 70 5.28 4.53 -16.11
C ASP A 70 5.22 4.75 -14.59
N ALA A 71 6.05 4.03 -13.82
CA ALA A 71 6.15 4.17 -12.37
C ALA A 71 6.74 5.54 -11.96
N ASP A 72 7.74 6.01 -12.71
CA ASP A 72 8.41 7.30 -12.47
C ASP A 72 7.46 8.49 -12.74
N ASN A 73 6.48 8.30 -13.63
CA ASN A 73 5.48 9.30 -14.01
C ASN A 73 4.14 9.19 -13.26
N LEU A 74 4.03 8.32 -12.24
CA LEU A 74 2.83 8.22 -11.41
C LEU A 74 2.45 9.56 -10.77
N PRO A 75 1.16 9.86 -10.62
CA PRO A 75 0.71 11.09 -9.99
C PRO A 75 1.17 11.16 -8.52
N ALA A 76 1.52 12.36 -8.09
CA ALA A 76 1.88 12.63 -6.69
C ALA A 76 0.62 12.72 -5.83
N ILE A 77 0.75 12.32 -4.56
CA ILE A 77 -0.28 12.55 -3.54
C ILE A 77 -0.19 14.01 -3.11
N THR A 78 -1.24 14.75 -3.41
CA THR A 78 -1.41 16.16 -3.08
C THR A 78 -2.44 16.35 -1.96
N ASP A 79 -2.62 17.58 -1.50
CA ASP A 79 -3.59 17.89 -0.46
C ASP A 79 -5.06 17.72 -0.88
N ASP A 80 -5.34 17.74 -2.18
CA ASP A 80 -6.65 17.49 -2.77
C ASP A 80 -6.88 16.00 -3.10
N TYR A 81 -5.86 15.13 -2.97
CA TYR A 81 -6.02 13.71 -3.22
C TYR A 81 -6.94 13.07 -2.15
N PRO A 82 -8.08 12.46 -2.53
CA PRO A 82 -9.11 12.03 -1.59
C PRO A 82 -8.66 10.92 -0.62
N LEU A 83 -7.64 10.13 -0.98
CA LEU A 83 -7.16 9.02 -0.16
C LEU A 83 -5.87 9.34 0.61
N LYS A 84 -5.43 10.61 0.65
CA LYS A 84 -4.13 11.02 1.24
C LYS A 84 -3.97 10.61 2.72
N ASP A 85 -5.07 10.61 3.48
CA ASP A 85 -5.07 10.27 4.90
C ASP A 85 -5.63 8.87 5.20
N LEU A 86 -5.98 8.09 4.16
CA LEU A 86 -6.61 6.77 4.31
C LEU A 86 -5.80 5.84 5.22
N ASN A 87 -4.49 5.75 5.00
CA ASN A 87 -3.64 4.82 5.75
C ASN A 87 -3.59 5.14 7.25
N LYS A 88 -3.63 6.44 7.63
CA LYS A 88 -3.61 6.85 9.04
C LYS A 88 -4.85 6.32 9.78
N GLY A 89 -6.01 6.43 9.15
CA GLY A 89 -7.27 5.90 9.69
C GLY A 89 -7.24 4.37 9.80
N VAL A 90 -6.75 3.67 8.77
CA VAL A 90 -6.66 2.21 8.77
C VAL A 90 -5.71 1.69 9.84
N VAL A 91 -4.54 2.31 10.02
CA VAL A 91 -3.58 1.96 11.07
C VAL A 91 -4.18 2.21 12.45
N HIS A 92 -4.87 3.33 12.67
CA HIS A 92 -5.55 3.63 13.93
C HIS A 92 -6.57 2.55 14.30
N VAL A 93 -7.43 2.17 13.36
CA VAL A 93 -8.45 1.14 13.61
C VAL A 93 -7.81 -0.23 13.86
N ASN A 94 -6.84 -0.64 13.05
CA ASN A 94 -6.25 -1.98 13.17
C ASN A 94 -5.38 -2.14 14.43
N THR A 95 -4.74 -1.06 14.91
CA THR A 95 -4.02 -1.10 16.19
C THR A 95 -4.99 -1.24 17.37
N ALA A 96 -6.10 -0.50 17.38
CA ALA A 96 -7.15 -0.66 18.39
C ALA A 96 -7.80 -2.05 18.35
N LEU A 97 -8.04 -2.61 17.16
CA LEU A 97 -8.55 -3.98 17.01
C LEU A 97 -7.55 -5.00 17.57
N ALA A 98 -6.27 -4.90 17.23
CA ALA A 98 -5.23 -5.77 17.74
C ALA A 98 -5.18 -5.74 19.28
N ASP A 99 -5.24 -4.56 19.88
CA ASP A 99 -5.30 -4.41 21.34
C ASP A 99 -6.54 -5.09 21.94
N GLY A 100 -7.71 -4.96 21.29
CA GLY A 100 -8.94 -5.63 21.69
C GLY A 100 -8.82 -7.15 21.65
N TYR A 101 -8.33 -7.71 20.54
CA TYR A 101 -8.14 -9.15 20.37
C TYR A 101 -7.10 -9.73 21.35
N ASN A 102 -6.02 -8.99 21.63
CA ASN A 102 -5.00 -9.42 22.60
C ASN A 102 -5.56 -9.47 24.02
N LYS A 103 -6.50 -8.59 24.38
CA LYS A 103 -7.17 -8.59 25.69
C LYS A 103 -8.21 -9.70 25.84
N SER A 104 -8.88 -10.10 24.76
CA SER A 104 -9.90 -11.15 24.83
C SER A 104 -9.34 -12.56 25.04
N GLY A 105 -8.00 -12.73 24.96
CA GLY A 105 -7.35 -14.03 25.03
C GLY A 105 -7.67 -14.93 23.81
N PRO A 106 -6.97 -16.06 23.65
CA PRO A 106 -7.38 -17.06 22.67
C PRO A 106 -8.77 -17.61 23.02
N LYS A 107 -9.61 -17.82 22.00
CA LYS A 107 -10.83 -18.62 22.13
C LYS A 107 -10.47 -20.09 22.30
#